data_AF-A0A975EFN1-F1
#
_entry.id   AF-A0A975EFN1-F1
#
_cell.length_a   1.000
_cell.length_b   1.000
_cell.length_c   1.000
_cell.angle_alpha   90.00
_cell.angle_beta   90.00
_cell.angle_gamma   90.00
#
_symmetry.space_group_name_H-M   'P 1'
#
loop_
_entity.id
_entity.type
_entity.pdbx_description
1 polymer ?
#
loop_
_entity_poly.entity_id
_entity_poly.type
_entity_poly.pdbx_seq_one_letter_code
_entity_poly.pdbx_strand_id
1 'polypeptide(L)'
;MNIVEDAIKSLADLGVEVEKAKNRHRREFTANEGDDYNIARIFVDGLIASIFLKTNKPIQGITPEGEYQILIGASFVRTHALLHDLILDGHIIDSHCLLRKQLEQLARLQELETKSVSQLRGKTPNIKNAISGIAGTIYGAQSKIAHFADTEVGYSLLETHNFDDHSRVSALPSYSENSVFCMNSRLFLAVQFAAWFVDKLTR
;
A
#
# COMPACT_ATOMS: atom_id res chain seq x y z
N MET A 1 -11.97 -42.69 -4.38
CA MET A 1 -11.45 -41.36 -4.72
C MET A 1 -11.02 -40.71 -3.40
N ASN A 2 -9.75 -40.38 -3.25
CA ASN A 2 -9.18 -39.90 -1.99
C ASN A 2 -9.36 -38.38 -1.93
N ILE A 3 -10.24 -37.90 -1.05
CA ILE A 3 -10.58 -36.47 -0.89
C ILE A 3 -9.32 -35.61 -0.72
N VAL A 4 -8.27 -36.15 -0.08
CA VAL A 4 -7.00 -35.46 0.12
C VAL A 4 -6.24 -35.25 -1.20
N GLU A 5 -6.20 -36.27 -2.07
CA GLU A 5 -5.54 -36.18 -3.38
C GLU A 5 -6.24 -35.17 -4.30
N ASP A 6 -7.58 -35.16 -4.30
CA ASP A 6 -8.37 -34.20 -5.07
C ASP A 6 -8.17 -32.76 -4.57
N ALA A 7 -8.11 -32.56 -3.25
CA ALA A 7 -7.84 -31.25 -2.66
C ALA A 7 -6.43 -30.75 -2.99
N ILE A 8 -5.41 -31.62 -2.92
CA ILE A 8 -4.02 -31.28 -3.30
C ILE A 8 -3.95 -30.86 -4.77
N LYS A 9 -4.60 -31.62 -5.66
CA LYS A 9 -4.67 -31.28 -7.08
C LYS A 9 -5.34 -29.93 -7.30
N SER A 10 -6.48 -29.69 -6.65
CA SER A 10 -7.23 -28.43 -6.76
C SER A 10 -6.41 -27.23 -6.28
N LEU A 11 -5.63 -27.39 -5.20
CA LEU A 11 -4.71 -26.36 -4.71
C LEU A 11 -3.57 -26.06 -5.70
N ALA A 12 -3.00 -27.10 -6.31
CA ALA A 12 -1.97 -26.94 -7.33
C ALA A 12 -2.51 -26.20 -8.57
N ASP A 13 -3.69 -26.60 -9.04
CA ASP A 13 -4.37 -25.95 -10.17
C ASP A 13 -4.69 -24.48 -9.87
N LEU A 14 -5.20 -24.18 -8.66
CA LEU A 14 -5.42 -22.79 -8.22
C LEU A 14 -4.13 -21.97 -8.21
N GLY A 15 -3.02 -22.54 -7.71
CA GLY A 15 -1.73 -21.87 -7.69
C GLY A 15 -1.24 -21.47 -9.09
N VAL A 16 -1.42 -22.37 -10.07
CA VAL A 16 -1.08 -22.09 -11.48
C VAL A 16 -1.95 -20.98 -12.06
N GLU A 17 -3.25 -21.00 -11.80
CA GLU A 17 -4.18 -19.97 -12.33
C GLU A 17 -3.95 -18.60 -11.68
N VAL A 18 -3.65 -18.55 -10.37
CA VAL A 18 -3.26 -17.32 -9.68
C VAL A 18 -2.00 -16.72 -10.30
N GLU A 19 -0.98 -17.55 -10.56
CA GLU A 19 0.28 -17.07 -11.16
C GLU A 19 0.08 -16.56 -12.59
N LYS A 20 -0.74 -17.24 -13.40
CA LYS A 20 -1.13 -16.75 -14.72
C LYS A 20 -1.87 -15.42 -14.65
N ALA A 21 -2.78 -15.26 -13.69
CA ALA A 21 -3.54 -14.03 -13.48
C ALA A 21 -2.63 -12.86 -13.08
N LYS A 22 -1.70 -13.06 -12.14
CA LYS A 22 -0.67 -12.07 -11.78
C LYS A 22 0.16 -11.62 -12.98
N ASN A 23 0.66 -12.58 -13.77
CA ASN A 23 1.46 -12.27 -14.96
C ASN A 23 0.66 -11.53 -16.05
N ARG A 24 -0.64 -11.80 -16.16
CA ARG A 24 -1.55 -11.02 -17.01
C ARG A 24 -1.72 -9.60 -16.46
N HIS A 25 -2.06 -9.46 -15.18
CA HIS A 25 -2.20 -8.16 -14.51
C HIS A 25 -0.94 -7.29 -14.69
N ARG A 26 0.26 -7.84 -14.44
CA ARG A 26 1.53 -7.12 -14.62
C ARG A 26 1.72 -6.58 -16.04
N ARG A 27 1.39 -7.39 -17.06
CA ARG A 27 1.49 -6.99 -18.47
C ARG A 27 0.49 -5.89 -18.81
N GLU A 28 -0.75 -6.05 -18.36
CA GLU A 28 -1.82 -5.06 -18.58
C GLU A 28 -1.49 -3.75 -17.87
N PHE A 29 -1.02 -3.80 -16.61
CA PHE A 29 -0.57 -2.62 -15.89
C PHE A 29 0.56 -1.90 -16.64
N THR A 30 1.60 -2.64 -17.05
CA THR A 30 2.75 -2.05 -17.76
C THR A 30 2.32 -1.41 -19.09
N ALA A 31 1.37 -2.01 -19.80
CA ALA A 31 0.85 -1.47 -21.05
C ALA A 31 0.01 -0.19 -20.86
N ASN A 32 -0.52 0.06 -19.65
CA ASN A 32 -1.43 1.17 -19.37
C ASN A 32 -0.89 2.22 -18.40
N GLU A 33 0.25 1.99 -17.72
CA GLU A 33 0.84 2.93 -16.74
C GLU A 33 1.19 4.28 -17.38
N GLY A 34 1.60 4.29 -18.65
CA GLY A 34 2.11 5.49 -19.31
C GLY A 34 3.54 5.85 -18.88
N ASP A 35 4.33 6.39 -19.81
CA ASP A 35 5.77 6.57 -19.62
C ASP A 35 6.11 7.54 -18.47
N ASP A 36 5.38 8.66 -18.37
CA ASP A 36 5.62 9.66 -17.33
C ASP A 36 5.37 9.10 -15.91
N TYR A 37 4.33 8.29 -15.74
CA TYR A 37 4.03 7.65 -14.46
C TYR A 37 5.04 6.55 -14.13
N ASN A 38 5.50 5.79 -15.12
CA ASN A 38 6.56 4.81 -14.94
C ASN A 38 7.88 5.48 -14.48
N ILE A 39 8.27 6.58 -15.13
CA ILE A 39 9.43 7.38 -14.74
C ILE A 39 9.25 7.92 -13.31
N ALA A 40 8.09 8.46 -12.99
CA ALA A 40 7.78 8.95 -11.64
C ALA A 40 7.89 7.83 -10.60
N ARG A 41 7.39 6.63 -10.91
CA ARG A 41 7.51 5.45 -10.03
C ARG A 41 8.97 5.09 -9.78
N ILE A 42 9.77 4.95 -10.84
CA ILE A 42 11.21 4.63 -10.73
C ILE A 42 11.94 5.69 -9.89
N PHE A 43 11.67 6.98 -10.15
CA PHE A 43 12.30 8.07 -9.43
C PHE A 43 11.95 8.06 -7.93
N VAL A 44 10.67 7.95 -7.59
CA VAL A 44 10.20 7.93 -6.20
C VAL A 44 10.70 6.67 -5.47
N ASP A 45 10.71 5.52 -6.14
CA ASP A 45 11.25 4.28 -5.56
C ASP A 45 12.77 4.40 -5.31
N GLY A 46 13.50 5.02 -6.24
CA GLY A 46 14.92 5.34 -6.08
C GLY A 46 15.19 6.31 -4.92
N LEU A 47 14.29 7.29 -4.71
CA LEU A 47 14.37 8.21 -3.58
C LEU A 47 14.18 7.50 -2.24
N ILE A 48 13.16 6.65 -2.12
CA ILE A 48 12.91 5.86 -0.90
C ILE A 48 14.06 4.90 -0.62
N ALA A 49 14.58 4.21 -1.64
CA ALA A 49 15.75 3.35 -1.52
C ALA A 49 16.99 4.13 -1.04
N SER A 50 17.19 5.34 -1.57
CA SER A 50 18.30 6.21 -1.16
C SER A 50 18.19 6.65 0.29
N ILE A 51 16.99 6.99 0.77
CA ILE A 51 16.73 7.29 2.18
C ILE A 51 17.12 6.09 3.04
N PHE A 52 16.61 4.90 2.71
CA PHE A 52 16.88 3.68 3.46
C PHE A 52 18.39 3.37 3.56
N LEU A 53 19.09 3.36 2.42
CA LEU A 53 20.52 3.05 2.36
C LEU A 53 21.36 4.06 3.16
N LYS A 54 20.97 5.34 3.17
CA LYS A 54 21.65 6.38 3.96
C LYS A 54 21.37 6.26 5.46
N THR A 55 20.21 5.72 5.85
CA THR A 55 19.82 5.51 7.25
C THR A 55 20.35 4.23 7.89
N ASN A 56 20.98 3.33 7.13
CA ASN A 56 21.48 2.04 7.64
C ASN A 56 22.81 2.14 8.40
N LYS A 57 23.12 3.31 8.97
CA LYS A 57 24.34 3.55 9.76
C LYS A 57 24.00 3.52 11.26
N PRO A 58 24.91 3.06 12.13
CA PRO A 58 24.70 3.12 13.57
C PRO A 58 24.46 4.57 14.03
N ILE A 59 23.37 4.79 14.76
CA ILE A 59 23.04 6.09 15.34
C ILE A 59 23.35 6.02 16.83
N GLN A 60 24.28 6.85 17.29
CA GLN A 60 24.63 6.97 18.71
C GLN A 60 23.75 8.01 19.41
N GLY A 61 23.38 7.78 20.67
CA GLY A 61 22.68 8.78 21.50
C GLY A 61 21.24 9.05 21.08
N ILE A 62 20.53 8.05 20.54
CA ILE A 62 19.15 8.22 20.09
C ILE A 62 18.18 8.45 21.26
N THR A 63 17.29 9.44 21.13
CA THR A 63 16.21 9.69 22.09
C THR A 63 15.06 8.67 21.90
N PRO A 64 14.18 8.48 22.90
CA PRO A 64 12.99 7.64 22.72
C PRO A 64 12.10 8.06 21.54
N GLU A 65 11.97 9.36 21.29
CA GLU A 65 11.26 9.92 20.12
C GLU A 65 11.96 9.53 18.82
N GLY A 66 13.29 9.70 18.75
CA GLY A 66 14.08 9.31 17.60
C GLY A 66 13.99 7.81 17.31
N GLU A 67 14.06 6.98 18.34
CA GLU A 67 13.91 5.53 18.21
C GLU A 67 12.54 5.18 17.61
N TYR A 68 11.48 5.80 18.11
CA TYR A 68 10.13 5.56 17.60
C TYR A 68 9.97 6.02 16.15
N GLN A 69 10.51 7.19 15.78
CA GLN A 69 10.51 7.69 14.41
C GLN A 69 11.25 6.75 13.46
N ILE A 70 12.41 6.19 13.86
CA ILE A 70 13.15 5.22 13.06
C ILE A 70 12.34 3.94 12.86
N LEU A 71 11.71 3.41 13.91
CA LEU A 71 10.88 2.22 13.79
C LEU A 71 9.70 2.43 12.83
N ILE A 72 9.05 3.60 12.89
CA ILE A 72 7.98 3.97 11.97
C ILE A 72 8.55 4.09 10.54
N GLY A 73 9.66 4.79 10.36
CA GLY A 73 10.30 4.98 9.05
C GLY A 73 10.73 3.65 8.40
N ALA A 74 11.36 2.75 9.17
CA ALA A 74 11.73 1.42 8.69
C ALA A 74 10.50 0.59 8.30
N SER A 75 9.40 0.67 9.08
CA SER A 75 8.15 0.02 8.75
C SER A 75 7.50 0.60 7.49
N PHE A 76 7.57 1.93 7.30
CA PHE A 76 7.10 2.62 6.10
C PHE A 76 7.84 2.09 4.86
N VAL A 77 9.18 2.17 4.85
CA VAL A 77 10.01 1.70 3.72
C VAL A 77 9.72 0.25 3.34
N ARG A 78 9.64 -0.65 4.33
CA ARG A 78 9.32 -2.07 4.08
C ARG A 78 7.94 -2.24 3.44
N THR A 79 6.95 -1.50 3.93
CA THR A 79 5.59 -1.57 3.40
C THR A 79 5.49 -0.95 2.01
N HIS A 80 6.22 0.14 1.74
CA HIS A 80 6.31 0.76 0.42
C HIS A 80 6.88 -0.19 -0.64
N ALA A 81 7.90 -0.98 -0.29
CA ALA A 81 8.43 -2.01 -1.16
C ALA A 81 7.40 -3.14 -1.39
N LEU A 82 6.79 -3.66 -0.32
CA LEU A 82 5.77 -4.72 -0.43
C LEU A 82 4.56 -4.30 -1.28
N LEU A 83 4.09 -3.06 -1.10
CA LEU A 83 2.99 -2.49 -1.87
C LEU A 83 3.26 -2.50 -3.39
N HIS A 84 4.52 -2.33 -3.80
CA HIS A 84 4.88 -2.41 -5.22
C HIS A 84 4.47 -3.75 -5.82
N ASP A 85 4.90 -4.84 -5.19
CA ASP A 85 4.65 -6.19 -5.68
C ASP A 85 3.17 -6.55 -5.59
N LEU A 86 2.50 -6.19 -4.49
CA LEU A 86 1.07 -6.45 -4.32
C LEU A 86 0.24 -5.74 -5.38
N ILE A 87 0.53 -4.48 -5.67
CA ILE A 87 -0.20 -3.72 -6.68
C ILE A 87 0.06 -4.29 -8.07
N LEU A 88 1.33 -4.59 -8.41
CA LEU A 88 1.66 -5.17 -9.70
C LEU A 88 1.10 -6.59 -9.89
N ASP A 89 0.94 -7.37 -8.82
CA ASP A 89 0.27 -8.67 -8.84
C ASP A 89 -1.26 -8.59 -8.85
N GLY A 90 -1.84 -7.39 -8.69
CA GLY A 90 -3.29 -7.17 -8.66
C GLY A 90 -3.97 -7.46 -7.33
N HIS A 91 -3.22 -7.51 -6.21
CA HIS A 91 -3.77 -7.62 -4.85
C HIS A 91 -4.25 -6.26 -4.34
N ILE A 92 -5.23 -5.67 -5.01
CA ILE A 92 -5.61 -4.26 -4.82
C ILE A 92 -6.29 -4.01 -3.47
N ILE A 93 -7.13 -4.93 -3.00
CA ILE A 93 -7.81 -4.80 -1.69
C ILE A 93 -6.78 -4.75 -0.56
N ASP A 94 -5.85 -5.71 -0.52
CA ASP A 94 -4.78 -5.76 0.49
C ASP A 94 -3.85 -4.56 0.37
N SER A 95 -3.60 -4.09 -0.86
CA SER A 95 -2.82 -2.88 -1.09
C SER A 95 -3.49 -1.65 -0.47
N HIS A 96 -4.81 -1.48 -0.59
CA HIS A 96 -5.53 -0.40 0.08
C HIS A 96 -5.46 -0.48 1.61
N CYS A 97 -5.52 -1.68 2.19
CA CYS A 97 -5.31 -1.89 3.62
C CYS A 97 -3.93 -1.40 4.07
N LEU A 98 -2.89 -1.72 3.30
CA LEU A 98 -1.51 -1.30 3.59
C LEU A 98 -1.28 0.19 3.34
N LEU A 99 -1.91 0.78 2.33
CA LEU A 99 -1.90 2.24 2.11
C LEU A 99 -2.53 2.99 3.28
N ARG A 100 -3.60 2.46 3.87
CA ARG A 100 -4.21 3.01 5.09
C ARG A 100 -3.21 3.03 6.25
N LYS A 101 -2.49 1.93 6.45
CA LYS A 101 -1.38 1.84 7.41
C LYS A 101 -0.28 2.87 7.10
N GLN A 102 0.08 3.08 5.83
CA GLN A 102 1.08 4.10 5.46
C GLN A 102 0.62 5.52 5.82
N LEU A 103 -0.65 5.86 5.60
CA LEU A 103 -1.23 7.13 6.04
C LEU A 103 -1.17 7.32 7.56
N GLU A 104 -1.52 6.27 8.32
CA GLU A 104 -1.43 6.29 9.78
C GLU A 104 0.00 6.52 10.27
N GLN A 105 0.98 5.91 9.61
CA GLN A 105 2.40 6.11 9.92
C GLN A 105 2.84 7.55 9.67
N LEU A 106 2.47 8.15 8.54
CA LEU A 106 2.76 9.55 8.25
C LEU A 106 2.10 10.50 9.24
N ALA A 107 0.83 10.28 9.56
CA ALA A 107 0.13 11.07 10.56
C ALA A 107 0.82 10.98 11.93
N ARG A 108 1.28 9.78 12.32
CA ARG A 108 2.03 9.59 13.57
C ARG A 108 3.37 10.33 13.56
N LEU A 109 4.11 10.31 12.45
CA LEU A 109 5.36 11.07 12.32
C LEU A 109 5.13 12.58 12.46
N GLN A 110 4.03 13.10 11.91
CA GLN A 110 3.64 14.51 12.05
C GLN A 110 3.22 14.85 13.50
N GLU A 111 2.48 13.96 14.17
CA GLU A 111 2.12 14.18 15.58
C GLU A 111 3.34 14.24 16.51
N LEU A 112 4.37 13.43 16.22
CA LEU A 112 5.63 13.41 16.98
C LEU A 112 6.43 14.72 16.87
N GLU A 113 6.08 15.63 15.96
CA GLU A 113 6.70 16.96 15.89
C GLU A 113 6.26 17.88 17.02
N THR A 114 5.12 17.57 17.67
CA THR A 114 4.53 18.44 18.71
C THR A 114 4.15 17.70 19.99
N LYS A 115 4.17 16.36 19.99
CA LYS A 115 3.77 15.51 21.12
C LYS A 115 4.84 14.47 21.41
N SER A 116 5.01 14.13 22.69
CA SER A 116 5.93 13.08 23.11
C SER A 116 5.38 11.67 22.82
N VAL A 117 6.26 10.66 22.81
CA VAL A 117 5.86 9.26 22.65
C VAL A 117 4.84 8.83 23.73
N SER A 118 5.05 9.26 24.97
CA SER A 118 4.16 8.91 26.09
C SER A 118 2.73 9.42 25.90
N GLN A 119 2.55 10.58 25.27
CA GLN A 119 1.23 11.14 24.97
C GLN A 119 0.50 10.39 23.85
N LEU A 120 1.24 9.70 22.98
CA LEU A 120 0.76 9.06 21.76
C LEU A 120 0.63 7.54 21.85
N ARG A 121 1.27 6.92 22.84
CA ARG A 121 1.25 5.47 23.05
C ARG A 121 -0.18 4.95 23.23
N GLY A 122 -0.51 3.89 22.48
CA GLY A 122 -1.82 3.23 22.53
C GLY A 122 -2.97 4.01 21.87
N LYS A 123 -2.69 5.17 21.26
CA LYS A 123 -3.70 5.98 20.57
C LYS A 123 -3.59 5.81 19.07
N THR A 124 -4.74 5.80 18.39
CA THR A 124 -4.81 5.89 16.92
C THR A 124 -4.31 7.27 16.46
N PRO A 125 -3.51 7.36 15.39
CA PRO A 125 -3.05 8.65 14.85
C PRO A 125 -4.20 9.55 14.40
N ASN A 126 -4.03 10.87 14.54
CA ASN A 126 -5.02 11.83 14.05
C ASN A 126 -4.91 12.03 12.52
N ILE A 127 -5.64 11.22 11.76
CA ILE A 127 -5.61 11.25 10.29
C ILE A 127 -6.27 12.50 9.71
N LYS A 128 -7.30 13.04 10.37
CA LYS A 128 -8.13 14.13 9.83
C LYS A 128 -7.30 15.37 9.47
N ASN A 129 -6.26 15.65 10.25
CA ASN A 129 -5.41 16.83 10.07
C ASN A 129 -4.07 16.51 9.40
N ALA A 130 -3.79 15.23 9.10
CA ALA A 130 -2.55 14.83 8.47
C ALA A 130 -2.52 15.27 7.00
N ILE A 131 -1.32 15.54 6.48
CA ILE A 131 -1.07 15.92 5.08
C ILE A 131 -2.01 17.08 4.65
N SER A 132 -2.00 18.17 5.42
CA SER A 132 -2.83 19.37 5.17
C SER A 132 -4.33 19.08 5.02
N GLY A 133 -4.84 18.04 5.71
CA GLY A 133 -6.26 17.67 5.72
C GLY A 133 -6.71 16.74 4.59
N ILE A 134 -5.86 16.46 3.60
CA ILE A 134 -6.19 15.57 2.47
C ILE A 134 -6.28 14.10 2.92
N ALA A 135 -5.48 13.74 3.94
CA ALA A 135 -5.40 12.35 4.43
C ALA A 135 -6.75 11.81 4.92
N GLY A 136 -7.62 12.65 5.48
CA GLY A 136 -8.93 12.23 5.98
C GLY A 136 -9.83 11.66 4.89
N THR A 137 -9.87 12.30 3.71
CA THR A 137 -10.67 11.84 2.57
C THR A 137 -10.14 10.52 2.01
N ILE A 138 -8.81 10.43 1.81
CA ILE A 138 -8.16 9.22 1.30
C ILE A 138 -8.38 8.05 2.27
N TYR A 139 -8.20 8.29 3.57
CA TYR A 139 -8.39 7.30 4.61
C TYR A 139 -9.84 6.81 4.69
N GLY A 140 -10.82 7.70 4.50
CA GLY A 140 -12.23 7.33 4.46
C GLY A 140 -12.53 6.36 3.32
N ALA A 141 -12.05 6.65 2.11
CA ALA A 141 -12.19 5.76 0.96
C ALA A 141 -11.51 4.40 1.19
N GLN A 142 -10.25 4.41 1.65
CA GLN A 142 -9.50 3.19 1.96
C GLN A 142 -10.14 2.37 3.08
N SER A 143 -10.77 3.00 4.08
CA SER A 143 -11.47 2.29 5.14
C SER A 143 -12.73 1.60 4.63
N LYS A 144 -13.46 2.20 3.69
CA LYS A 144 -14.59 1.52 3.03
C LYS A 144 -14.12 0.27 2.29
N ILE A 145 -12.99 0.36 1.60
CA ILE A 145 -12.36 -0.77 0.90
C ILE A 145 -11.95 -1.86 1.90
N ALA A 146 -11.19 -1.49 2.94
CA ALA A 146 -10.65 -2.43 3.93
C ALA A 146 -11.73 -3.20 4.71
N HIS A 147 -12.90 -2.58 4.89
CA HIS A 147 -14.03 -3.19 5.60
C HIS A 147 -15.10 -3.78 4.66
N PHE A 148 -14.89 -3.71 3.34
CA PHE A 148 -15.89 -4.11 2.35
C PHE A 148 -17.26 -3.51 2.68
N ALA A 149 -17.29 -2.20 2.90
CA ALA A 149 -18.40 -1.51 3.57
C ALA A 149 -19.74 -1.56 2.80
N ASP A 150 -19.69 -1.75 1.47
CA ASP A 150 -20.85 -1.90 0.60
C ASP A 150 -20.49 -2.73 -0.64
N THR A 151 -21.52 -3.12 -1.41
CA THR A 151 -21.36 -3.95 -2.61
C THR A 151 -20.68 -3.21 -3.77
N GLU A 152 -20.80 -1.88 -3.84
CA GLU A 152 -20.19 -1.05 -4.89
C GLU A 152 -18.66 -1.08 -4.79
N VAL A 153 -18.12 -1.06 -3.57
CA VAL A 153 -16.70 -1.32 -3.31
C VAL A 153 -16.28 -2.65 -3.93
N GLY A 154 -17.07 -3.70 -3.75
CA GLY A 154 -16.82 -5.02 -4.34
C GLY A 154 -16.77 -4.97 -5.87
N TYR A 155 -17.80 -4.40 -6.50
CA TYR A 155 -17.90 -4.31 -7.96
C TYR A 155 -16.82 -3.44 -8.60
N SER A 156 -16.32 -2.43 -7.88
CA SER A 156 -15.24 -1.57 -8.38
C SER A 156 -13.85 -2.21 -8.32
N LEU A 157 -13.63 -3.18 -7.41
CA LEU A 157 -12.31 -3.76 -7.15
C LEU A 157 -12.16 -5.19 -7.66
N LEU A 158 -13.26 -5.91 -7.85
CA LEU A 158 -13.27 -7.30 -8.31
C LEU A 158 -13.85 -7.39 -9.72
N GLU A 159 -13.16 -8.13 -10.59
CA GLU A 159 -13.70 -8.45 -11.91
C GLU A 159 -15.00 -9.24 -11.78
N THR A 160 -16.06 -8.69 -12.36
CA THR A 160 -17.40 -9.29 -12.34
C THR A 160 -17.84 -9.56 -13.77
N HIS A 161 -18.25 -10.79 -14.05
CA HIS A 161 -18.82 -11.21 -15.32
C HIS A 161 -20.32 -11.42 -15.15
N ASN A 162 -21.11 -10.71 -15.95
CA ASN A 162 -22.56 -10.87 -15.97
C ASN A 162 -22.96 -11.84 -17.09
N PHE A 163 -23.72 -12.85 -16.74
CA PHE A 163 -24.40 -13.80 -17.63
C PHE A 163 -25.91 -13.53 -17.58
N ASP A 164 -26.67 -14.12 -18.51
CA ASP A 164 -28.11 -13.86 -18.63
C ASP A 164 -28.91 -14.20 -17.37
N ASP A 165 -28.44 -15.16 -16.56
CA ASP A 165 -29.13 -15.69 -15.38
C ASP A 165 -28.36 -15.52 -14.07
N HIS A 166 -27.07 -15.15 -14.11
CA HIS A 166 -26.25 -14.97 -12.90
C HIS A 166 -25.03 -14.06 -13.13
N SER A 167 -24.43 -13.59 -12.03
CA SER A 167 -23.14 -12.88 -12.05
C SER A 167 -22.06 -13.75 -11.39
N ARG A 168 -20.86 -13.77 -11.97
CA ARG A 168 -19.68 -14.41 -11.40
C ARG A 168 -18.64 -13.37 -11.04
N VAL A 169 -18.21 -13.38 -9.78
CA VAL A 169 -17.07 -12.57 -9.32
C VAL A 169 -15.80 -13.41 -9.40
N SER A 170 -14.76 -12.88 -10.04
CA SER A 170 -13.46 -13.54 -10.12
C SER A 170 -12.75 -13.47 -8.77
N ALA A 171 -12.24 -14.62 -8.31
CA ALA A 171 -11.32 -14.67 -7.18
C ALA A 171 -9.86 -14.43 -7.60
N LEU A 172 -9.59 -14.33 -8.91
CA LEU A 172 -8.26 -14.11 -9.45
C LEU A 172 -7.98 -12.62 -9.63
N PRO A 173 -6.73 -12.17 -9.45
CA PRO A 173 -6.34 -10.80 -9.73
C PRO A 173 -6.65 -10.40 -11.17
N SER A 174 -7.15 -9.18 -11.36
CA SER A 174 -7.53 -8.61 -12.64
C SER A 174 -7.16 -7.13 -12.69
N TYR A 175 -6.66 -6.66 -13.82
CA TYR A 175 -6.27 -5.28 -13.97
C TYR A 175 -7.50 -4.39 -14.05
N SER A 176 -7.43 -3.23 -13.40
CA SER A 176 -8.41 -2.16 -13.53
C SER A 176 -7.74 -0.81 -13.32
N GLU A 177 -8.47 0.28 -13.59
CA GLU A 177 -7.99 1.64 -13.29
C GLU A 177 -7.67 1.83 -11.80
N ASN A 178 -8.30 1.04 -10.91
CA ASN A 178 -7.98 1.04 -9.49
C ASN A 178 -6.55 0.58 -9.19
N SER A 179 -5.96 -0.27 -10.04
CA SER A 179 -4.54 -0.65 -9.92
C SER A 179 -3.63 0.56 -10.08
N VAL A 180 -3.91 1.42 -11.08
CA VAL A 180 -3.17 2.66 -11.33
C VAL A 180 -3.40 3.67 -10.21
N PHE A 181 -4.65 3.85 -9.77
CA PHE A 181 -4.97 4.71 -8.64
C PHE A 181 -4.25 4.28 -7.35
N CYS A 182 -4.19 2.98 -7.10
CA CYS A 182 -3.49 2.39 -5.95
C CYS A 182 -1.98 2.66 -6.04
N MET A 183 -1.36 2.50 -7.22
CA MET A 183 0.04 2.84 -7.44
C MET A 183 0.30 4.34 -7.22
N ASN A 184 -0.54 5.21 -7.77
CA ASN A 184 -0.40 6.67 -7.60
C ASN A 184 -0.54 7.08 -6.13
N SER A 185 -1.45 6.46 -5.39
CA SER A 185 -1.60 6.66 -3.96
C SER A 185 -0.32 6.24 -3.20
N ARG A 186 0.28 5.10 -3.55
CA ARG A 186 1.57 4.67 -3.00
C ARG A 186 2.67 5.70 -3.25
N LEU A 187 2.80 6.18 -4.49
CA LEU A 187 3.80 7.19 -4.86
C LEU A 187 3.60 8.50 -4.12
N PHE A 188 2.35 8.96 -4.01
CA PHE A 188 2.01 10.16 -3.25
C PHE A 188 2.48 10.07 -1.80
N LEU A 189 2.17 8.96 -1.10
CA LEU A 189 2.60 8.77 0.29
C LEU A 189 4.12 8.71 0.43
N ALA A 190 4.81 8.10 -0.54
CA ALA A 190 6.26 8.07 -0.56
C ALA A 190 6.88 9.45 -0.72
N VAL A 191 6.31 10.31 -1.56
CA VAL A 191 6.74 11.72 -1.67
C VAL A 191 6.53 12.47 -0.36
N GLN A 192 5.39 12.27 0.32
CA GLN A 192 5.13 12.88 1.63
C GLN A 192 6.13 12.41 2.70
N PHE A 193 6.43 11.10 2.72
CA PHE A 193 7.44 10.54 3.61
C PHE A 193 8.83 11.13 3.34
N ALA A 194 9.23 11.19 2.06
CA ALA A 194 10.52 11.73 1.68
C ALA A 194 10.65 13.21 2.04
N ALA A 195 9.60 14.01 1.84
CA ALA A 195 9.56 15.41 2.23
C ALA A 195 9.75 15.58 3.75
N TRP A 196 9.01 14.79 4.55
CA TRP A 196 9.20 14.75 6.00
C TRP A 196 10.63 14.37 6.39
N PHE A 197 11.18 13.33 5.77
CA PHE A 197 12.52 12.83 6.08
C PHE A 197 13.61 13.87 5.76
N VAL A 198 13.51 14.54 4.61
CA VAL A 198 14.45 15.59 4.20
C VAL A 198 14.38 16.78 5.16
N ASP A 199 13.20 17.21 5.59
CA ASP A 199 13.04 18.27 6.60
C ASP A 199 13.81 17.94 7.89
N LYS A 200 13.83 16.67 8.31
CA LYS A 200 14.59 16.23 9.50
C LYS A 200 16.10 16.17 9.29
N LEU A 201 16.59 16.07 8.06
CA LEU A 201 18.03 16.15 7.78
C LEU A 201 18.53 17.59 7.72
N THR A 202 17.65 18.55 7.44
CA THR A 202 18.00 19.97 7.27
C THR A 202 17.86 20.81 8.54
N ARG A 203 17.38 20.21 9.63
CA ARG A 203 17.25 20.84 10.96
C ARG A 203 18.33 20.32 11.89
#